data_AF-A0A8J3K4Y9-F1
#
_entry.id   AF-A0A8J3K4Y9-F1
#
_cell.length_a   1.000
_cell.length_b   1.000
_cell.length_c   1.000
_cell.angle_alpha   90.00
_cell.angle_beta   90.00
_cell.angle_gamma   90.00
#
_symmetry.space_group_name_H-M   'P 1'
#
loop_
_entity.id
_entity.type
_entity.pdbx_description
1 polymer ?
#
loop_
_entity_poly.entity_id
_entity_poly.type
_entity_poly.pdbx_seq_one_letter_code
_entity_poly.pdbx_strand_id
1 'polypeptide(L)'
;MEPTTTEPTTTLRERKKEATRQALHEAVLRLAVERGLDAVTVDAIADEANVSRRTFSNYFANKEDALLYGDRMRVNTLLELLRARPAEETPWQALTNTAVSHFEQIGEVDPNWVAQTRLLRRHPSLLAQQAAAQTSLEQELAVEVAARDPGHPDEPMRSRVLAAVFMTALRTVFGLWVEQGGGTALPVAVRAGLDRAAEPFA
;
A
#
# COMPACT_ATOMS: atom_id res chain seq x y z
N MET A 1 -27.97 -33.84 7.71
CA MET A 1 -27.00 -33.11 8.54
C MET A 1 -26.49 -31.98 7.67
N GLU A 2 -27.04 -30.79 7.87
CA GLU A 2 -26.85 -29.62 7.01
C GLU A 2 -25.63 -28.84 7.52
N PRO A 3 -24.65 -28.47 6.68
CA PRO A 3 -23.57 -27.63 7.12
C PRO A 3 -24.04 -26.17 7.05
N THR A 4 -24.23 -25.55 8.21
CA THR A 4 -24.37 -24.10 8.34
C THR A 4 -23.05 -23.45 7.92
N THR A 5 -23.00 -22.88 6.72
CA THR A 5 -21.91 -22.00 6.30
C THR A 5 -22.10 -20.65 6.98
N THR A 6 -21.31 -20.40 8.02
CA THR A 6 -21.15 -19.09 8.66
C THR A 6 -20.41 -18.16 7.69
N GLU A 7 -21.14 -17.29 6.99
CA GLU A 7 -20.53 -16.14 6.31
C GLU A 7 -20.05 -15.12 7.36
N PRO A 8 -18.82 -14.59 7.27
CA PRO A 8 -18.37 -13.52 8.15
C PRO A 8 -18.93 -12.18 7.63
N THR A 9 -20.16 -11.83 7.99
CA THR A 9 -20.68 -10.48 7.76
C THR A 9 -19.99 -9.50 8.69
N THR A 10 -19.03 -8.73 8.18
CA THR A 10 -18.39 -7.60 8.87
C THR A 10 -19.45 -6.73 9.57
N THR A 11 -19.33 -6.60 10.88
CA THR A 11 -20.36 -5.95 11.72
C THR A 11 -20.44 -4.45 11.43
N LEU A 12 -21.61 -3.82 11.65
CA LEU A 12 -21.78 -2.36 11.51
C LEU A 12 -20.74 -1.55 12.32
N ARG A 13 -20.26 -2.12 13.43
CA ARG A 13 -19.22 -1.54 14.28
C ARG A 13 -17.86 -1.53 13.58
N GLU A 14 -17.48 -2.61 12.91
CA GLU A 14 -16.22 -2.70 12.15
C GLU A 14 -16.22 -1.76 10.96
N ARG A 15 -17.35 -1.65 10.24
CA ARG A 15 -17.50 -0.69 9.13
C ARG A 15 -17.34 0.75 9.60
N LYS A 16 -17.98 1.13 10.72
CA LYS A 16 -17.82 2.46 11.33
C LYS A 16 -16.39 2.72 11.78
N LYS A 17 -15.73 1.69 12.34
CA LYS A 17 -14.34 1.76 12.77
C LYS A 17 -13.42 2.04 11.59
N GLU A 18 -13.61 1.31 10.49
CA GLU A 18 -12.81 1.48 9.27
C GLU A 18 -13.05 2.83 8.60
N ALA A 19 -14.32 3.25 8.47
CA ALA A 19 -14.66 4.57 7.94
C ALA A 19 -14.03 5.71 8.76
N THR A 20 -13.99 5.58 10.09
CA THR A 20 -13.32 6.58 10.96
C THR A 20 -11.82 6.62 10.68
N ARG A 21 -11.20 5.44 10.51
CA ARG A 21 -9.77 5.32 10.24
C ARG A 21 -9.39 5.93 8.89
N GLN A 22 -10.21 5.68 7.88
CA GLN A 22 -10.07 6.29 6.55
C GLN A 22 -10.24 7.81 6.60
N ALA A 23 -11.27 8.32 7.29
CA ALA A 23 -11.48 9.77 7.42
C ALA A 23 -10.28 10.49 8.08
N LEU A 24 -9.72 9.88 9.15
CA LEU A 24 -8.52 10.39 9.81
C LEU A 24 -7.29 10.37 8.89
N HIS A 25 -7.12 9.33 8.07
CA HIS A 25 -6.05 9.24 7.07
C HIS A 25 -6.19 10.31 5.99
N GLU A 26 -7.39 10.49 5.44
CA GLU A 26 -7.67 11.52 4.43
C GLU A 26 -7.45 12.93 4.98
N ALA A 27 -7.85 13.18 6.23
CA ALA A 27 -7.61 14.45 6.91
C ALA A 27 -6.12 14.76 7.08
N VAL A 28 -5.31 13.80 7.58
CA VAL A 28 -3.87 14.04 7.74
C VAL A 28 -3.18 14.21 6.39
N LEU A 29 -3.59 13.45 5.37
CA LEU A 29 -3.06 13.56 4.02
C LEU A 29 -3.32 14.96 3.46
N ARG A 30 -4.56 15.45 3.53
CA ARG A 30 -4.97 16.78 3.05
C ARG A 30 -4.23 17.91 3.78
N LEU A 31 -4.17 17.86 5.10
CA LEU A 31 -3.49 18.89 5.89
C LEU A 31 -1.98 18.91 5.63
N ALA A 32 -1.36 17.73 5.52
CA ALA A 32 0.07 17.63 5.26
C ALA A 32 0.42 18.09 3.84
N VAL A 33 -0.47 17.83 2.88
CA VAL A 33 -0.47 18.37 1.52
C VAL A 33 -0.51 19.90 1.51
N GLU A 34 -1.44 20.50 2.25
CA GLU A 34 -1.69 21.96 2.22
C GLU A 34 -0.64 22.77 2.98
N ARG A 35 -0.16 22.24 4.12
CA ARG A 35 0.60 23.03 5.12
C ARG A 35 1.99 22.47 5.41
N GLY A 36 2.32 21.30 4.84
CA GLY A 36 3.50 20.51 5.20
C GLY A 36 3.28 19.71 6.49
N LEU A 37 3.90 18.52 6.58
CA LEU A 37 3.67 17.58 7.70
C LEU A 37 4.02 18.18 9.06
N ASP A 38 5.08 18.99 9.16
CA ASP A 38 5.52 19.61 10.42
C ASP A 38 4.46 20.52 11.04
N ALA A 39 3.70 21.24 10.22
CA ALA A 39 2.65 22.15 10.67
C ALA A 39 1.34 21.43 11.07
N VAL A 40 1.22 20.12 10.79
CA VAL A 40 0.03 19.34 11.12
C VAL A 40 0.07 18.88 12.58
N THR A 41 -1.04 19.07 13.30
CA THR A 41 -1.23 18.62 14.68
C THR A 41 -2.35 17.58 14.76
N VAL A 42 -2.32 16.73 15.80
CA VAL A 42 -3.39 15.76 16.05
C VAL A 42 -4.74 16.44 16.25
N ASP A 43 -4.76 17.61 16.88
CA ASP A 43 -6.00 18.36 17.11
C ASP A 43 -6.59 18.85 15.77
N ALA A 44 -5.77 19.40 14.87
CA ALA A 44 -6.23 19.81 13.54
C ALA A 44 -6.76 18.64 12.70
N ILE A 45 -6.12 17.46 12.78
CA ILE A 45 -6.60 16.25 12.09
C ILE A 45 -7.95 15.80 12.65
N ALA A 46 -8.08 15.79 13.98
CA ALA A 46 -9.31 15.38 14.65
C ALA A 46 -10.47 16.32 14.30
N ASP A 47 -10.22 17.63 14.31
CA ASP A 47 -11.19 18.66 13.91
C ASP A 47 -11.61 18.49 12.45
N GLU A 48 -10.66 18.32 11.52
CA GLU A 48 -10.93 18.09 10.08
C GLU A 48 -11.76 16.83 9.85
N ALA A 49 -11.47 15.75 10.58
CA ALA A 49 -12.21 14.49 10.50
C ALA A 49 -13.51 14.48 11.34
N ASN A 50 -13.85 15.59 11.99
CA ASN A 50 -15.01 15.75 12.88
C ASN A 50 -15.07 14.67 13.99
N VAL A 51 -13.94 14.44 14.65
CA VAL A 51 -13.81 13.53 15.79
C VAL A 51 -13.03 14.16 16.94
N SER A 52 -13.06 13.56 18.12
CA SER A 52 -12.24 14.04 19.24
C SER A 52 -10.77 13.62 19.10
N ARG A 53 -9.84 14.35 19.72
CA ARG A 53 -8.45 13.92 19.91
C ARG A 53 -8.34 12.52 20.53
N ARG A 54 -9.20 12.22 21.50
CA ARG A 54 -9.28 10.87 22.11
C ARG A 54 -9.64 9.82 21.07
N THR A 55 -10.56 10.13 20.16
CA THR A 55 -10.90 9.25 19.04
C THR A 55 -9.68 9.02 18.18
N PHE A 56 -8.95 10.05 17.75
CA PHE A 56 -7.71 9.89 16.97
C PHE A 56 -6.74 8.92 17.66
N SER A 57 -6.43 9.15 18.94
CA SER A 57 -5.48 8.33 19.70
C SER A 57 -5.93 6.87 19.89
N ASN A 58 -7.22 6.55 19.72
CA ASN A 58 -7.69 5.17 19.72
C ASN A 58 -7.35 4.43 18.40
N TYR A 59 -7.05 5.15 17.32
CA TYR A 59 -6.79 4.57 15.99
C TYR A 59 -5.33 4.60 15.60
N PHE A 60 -4.61 5.68 15.96
CA PHE A 60 -3.25 5.95 15.53
C PHE A 60 -2.40 6.49 16.66
N ALA A 61 -1.12 6.10 16.68
CA ALA A 61 -0.18 6.56 17.70
C ALA A 61 0.23 8.03 17.50
N ASN A 62 0.37 8.46 16.25
CA ASN A 62 0.79 9.81 15.85
C ASN A 62 0.31 10.13 14.43
N LYS A 63 0.57 11.35 13.95
CA LYS A 63 0.17 11.81 12.61
C LYS A 63 0.87 11.03 11.49
N GLU A 64 2.10 10.58 11.74
CA GLU A 64 2.88 9.76 10.82
C GLU A 64 2.24 8.37 10.60
N ASP A 65 1.73 7.73 11.66
CA ASP A 65 1.00 6.46 11.60
C ASP A 65 -0.33 6.59 10.87
N ALA A 66 -1.05 7.70 11.08
CA ALA A 66 -2.24 8.01 10.31
C ALA A 66 -1.93 8.23 8.83
N LEU A 67 -0.80 8.87 8.50
CA LEU A 67 -0.40 9.14 7.12
C LEU A 67 0.01 7.84 6.41
N LEU A 68 0.76 6.97 7.08
CA LEU A 68 1.20 5.67 6.55
C LEU A 68 0.07 4.63 6.44
N TYR A 69 -1.13 4.93 6.95
CA TYR A 69 -2.28 4.05 6.83
C TYR A 69 -2.64 3.72 5.38
N GLY A 70 -2.57 4.72 4.48
CA GLY A 70 -2.83 4.51 3.05
C GLY A 70 -1.86 3.54 2.39
N ASP A 71 -0.59 3.53 2.81
CA ASP A 71 0.41 2.57 2.33
C ASP A 71 0.04 1.14 2.76
N ARG A 72 -0.43 0.95 4.01
CA ARG A 72 -0.91 -0.35 4.51
C ARG A 72 -2.16 -0.82 3.78
N MET A 73 -3.12 0.08 3.56
CA MET A 73 -4.36 -0.23 2.84
C MET A 73 -4.09 -0.67 1.40
N ARG A 74 -3.21 0.04 0.68
CA ARG A 74 -2.82 -0.35 -0.68
C ARG A 74 -2.22 -1.75 -0.70
N VAL A 75 -1.39 -2.11 0.28
CA VAL A 75 -0.83 -3.47 0.31
C VAL A 75 -1.88 -4.52 0.65
N ASN A 76 -2.78 -4.27 1.59
CA ASN A 76 -3.90 -5.19 1.85
C ASN A 76 -4.73 -5.43 0.58
N THR A 77 -5.03 -4.37 -0.16
CA THR A 77 -5.71 -4.46 -1.47
C THR A 77 -4.88 -5.26 -2.47
N LEU A 78 -3.57 -5.05 -2.56
CA LEU A 78 -2.69 -5.84 -3.43
C LEU A 78 -2.67 -7.32 -3.01
N LEU A 79 -2.65 -7.65 -1.72
CA LEU A 79 -2.70 -9.03 -1.25
C LEU A 79 -4.05 -9.70 -1.58
N GLU A 80 -5.17 -8.98 -1.43
CA GLU A 80 -6.50 -9.46 -1.82
C GLU A 80 -6.61 -9.68 -3.33
N LEU A 81 -6.15 -8.73 -4.14
CA LEU A 81 -6.12 -8.86 -5.59
C LEU A 81 -5.20 -10.00 -6.04
N LEU A 82 -4.07 -10.19 -5.35
CA LEU A 82 -3.15 -11.29 -5.59
C LEU A 82 -3.85 -12.64 -5.34
N ARG A 83 -4.59 -12.77 -4.22
CA ARG A 83 -5.44 -13.95 -3.90
C ARG A 83 -6.48 -14.27 -4.96
N ALA A 84 -6.99 -13.27 -5.66
CA ALA A 84 -7.94 -13.45 -6.75
C ALA A 84 -7.30 -13.77 -8.12
N ARG A 85 -5.95 -13.77 -8.24
CA ARG A 85 -5.28 -14.08 -9.52
C ARG A 85 -5.44 -15.56 -9.91
N PRO A 86 -5.50 -15.86 -11.22
CA PRO A 86 -5.47 -17.24 -11.72
C PRO A 86 -4.27 -18.03 -11.20
N ALA A 87 -4.47 -19.30 -10.88
CA ALA A 87 -3.43 -20.16 -10.31
C ALA A 87 -2.34 -20.55 -11.32
N GLU A 88 -2.62 -20.39 -12.62
CA GLU A 88 -1.72 -20.68 -13.73
C GLU A 88 -0.64 -19.61 -13.91
N GLU A 89 -0.81 -18.43 -13.29
CA GLU A 89 0.21 -17.38 -13.34
C GLU A 89 1.39 -17.72 -12.46
N THR A 90 2.60 -17.58 -12.99
CA THR A 90 3.80 -17.63 -12.15
C THR A 90 3.73 -16.55 -11.07
N PRO A 91 4.40 -16.72 -9.91
CA PRO A 91 4.34 -15.74 -8.84
C PRO A 91 4.66 -14.31 -9.30
N TRP A 92 5.65 -14.14 -10.18
CA TRP A 92 6.01 -12.83 -10.73
C TRP A 92 4.92 -12.23 -11.64
N GLN A 93 4.30 -13.05 -12.50
CA GLN A 93 3.18 -12.61 -13.34
C GLN A 93 1.98 -12.20 -12.49
N ALA A 94 1.63 -12.99 -11.48
CA ALA A 94 0.53 -12.70 -10.57
C ALA A 94 0.75 -11.37 -9.83
N LEU A 95 1.96 -11.15 -9.30
CA LEU A 95 2.36 -9.90 -8.66
C LEU A 95 2.28 -8.70 -9.62
N THR A 96 2.82 -8.85 -10.83
CA THR A 96 2.84 -7.79 -11.85
C THR A 96 1.43 -7.41 -12.30
N ASN A 97 0.61 -8.40 -12.63
CA ASN A 97 -0.76 -8.16 -13.08
C ASN A 97 -1.63 -7.59 -11.95
N THR A 98 -1.39 -8.01 -10.71
CA THR A 98 -2.05 -7.42 -9.53
C THR A 98 -1.73 -5.94 -9.37
N ALA A 99 -0.45 -5.56 -9.45
CA ALA A 99 -0.04 -4.17 -9.35
C ALA A 99 -0.65 -3.31 -10.47
N VAL A 100 -0.58 -3.80 -11.71
CA VAL A 100 -1.11 -3.09 -12.89
C VAL A 100 -2.62 -2.88 -12.76
N SER A 101 -3.38 -3.94 -12.46
CA SER A 101 -4.84 -3.83 -12.29
C SER A 101 -5.24 -2.91 -11.13
N HIS A 102 -4.46 -2.89 -10.04
CA HIS A 102 -4.69 -1.95 -8.94
C HIS A 102 -4.59 -0.49 -9.41
N PHE A 103 -3.54 -0.14 -10.16
CA PHE A 103 -3.38 1.23 -10.65
C PHE A 103 -4.34 1.59 -11.79
N GLU A 104 -4.80 0.61 -12.58
CA GLU A 104 -5.86 0.84 -13.58
C GLU A 104 -7.18 1.23 -12.91
N GLN A 105 -7.52 0.62 -11.77
CA GLN A 105 -8.72 0.93 -11.01
C GLN A 105 -8.67 2.31 -10.34
N ILE A 106 -7.48 2.79 -9.95
CA ILE A 106 -7.30 4.12 -9.36
C ILE A 106 -7.56 5.23 -10.40
N GLY A 107 -7.30 4.98 -11.69
CA GLY A 107 -7.54 5.93 -12.78
C GLY A 107 -6.48 7.04 -12.84
N GLU A 108 -6.87 8.22 -13.35
CA GLU A 108 -5.98 9.38 -13.44
C GLU A 108 -5.63 9.91 -12.04
N VAL A 109 -4.33 9.94 -11.73
CA VAL A 109 -3.83 10.47 -10.47
C VAL A 109 -3.64 11.97 -10.62
N ASP A 110 -4.22 12.76 -9.71
CA ASP A 110 -4.06 14.22 -9.67
C ASP A 110 -2.56 14.61 -9.60
N PRO A 111 -2.01 15.32 -10.60
CA PRO A 111 -0.61 15.77 -10.59
C PRO A 111 -0.22 16.60 -9.36
N ASN A 112 -1.15 17.36 -8.77
CA ASN A 112 -0.90 18.10 -7.54
C ASN A 112 -0.71 17.16 -6.35
N TRP A 113 -1.53 16.12 -6.27
CA TRP A 113 -1.41 15.07 -5.26
C TRP A 113 -0.07 14.32 -5.38
N VAL A 114 0.41 14.08 -6.61
CA VAL A 114 1.73 13.49 -6.88
C VAL A 114 2.86 14.36 -6.37
N ALA A 115 2.82 15.66 -6.67
CA ALA A 115 3.83 16.62 -6.23
C ALA A 115 3.88 16.74 -4.70
N GLN A 116 2.71 16.76 -4.05
CA GLN A 116 2.61 16.85 -2.59
C GLN A 116 3.02 15.54 -1.90
N THR A 117 2.63 14.38 -2.46
CA THR A 117 3.08 13.07 -1.99
C THR A 117 4.60 12.93 -2.05
N ARG A 118 5.24 13.51 -3.06
CA ARG A 118 6.71 13.56 -3.18
C ARG A 118 7.36 14.32 -2.02
N LEU A 119 6.79 15.44 -1.62
CA LEU A 119 7.27 16.25 -0.49
C LEU A 119 7.13 15.49 0.83
N LEU A 120 6.00 14.82 1.03
CA LEU A 120 5.72 14.03 2.24
C LEU A 120 6.65 12.82 2.36
N ARG A 121 6.87 12.06 1.27
CA ARG A 121 7.70 10.84 1.29
C ARG A 121 9.18 11.07 1.54
N ARG A 122 9.67 12.30 1.37
CA ARG A 122 11.06 12.66 1.69
C ARG A 122 11.24 13.14 3.12
N HIS A 123 10.18 13.14 3.93
CA HIS A 123 10.23 13.62 5.30
C HIS A 123 11.00 12.65 6.22
N PRO A 124 12.06 13.10 6.92
CA PRO A 124 12.92 12.22 7.72
C PRO A 124 12.17 11.43 8.81
N SER A 125 11.14 12.03 9.42
CA SER A 125 10.37 11.36 10.48
C SER A 125 9.61 10.11 10.00
N LEU A 126 9.36 10.00 8.69
CA LEU A 126 8.65 8.86 8.12
C LEU A 126 9.57 7.69 7.77
N LEU A 127 10.90 7.90 7.66
CA LEU A 127 11.82 6.89 7.14
C LEU A 127 11.87 5.62 8.01
N ALA A 128 11.96 5.78 9.33
CA ALA A 128 12.04 4.63 10.25
C ALA A 128 10.73 3.82 10.28
N GLN A 129 9.60 4.51 10.34
CA GLN A 129 8.28 3.88 10.38
C GLN A 129 7.92 3.24 9.03
N GLN A 130 8.36 3.84 7.93
CA GLN A 130 8.24 3.29 6.58
C GLN A 130 9.10 2.03 6.42
N ALA A 131 10.35 2.01 6.92
CA ALA A 131 11.20 0.83 6.85
C ALA A 131 10.61 -0.36 7.63
N ALA A 132 10.07 -0.10 8.83
CA ALA A 132 9.38 -1.13 9.62
C ALA A 132 8.14 -1.66 8.89
N ALA A 133 7.30 -0.77 8.35
CA ALA A 133 6.13 -1.17 7.56
C ALA A 133 6.53 -1.99 6.33
N GLN A 134 7.56 -1.57 5.57
CA GLN A 134 8.05 -2.30 4.41
C GLN A 134 8.49 -3.73 4.77
N THR A 135 9.21 -3.89 5.88
CA THR A 135 9.68 -5.21 6.34
C THR A 135 8.50 -6.15 6.63
N SER A 136 7.46 -5.66 7.32
CA SER A 136 6.26 -6.45 7.59
C SER A 136 5.53 -6.86 6.30
N LEU A 137 5.40 -5.92 5.36
CA LEU A 137 4.72 -6.17 4.08
C LEU A 137 5.48 -7.18 3.22
N GLU A 138 6.81 -7.09 3.16
CA GLU A 138 7.64 -8.07 2.45
C GLU A 138 7.48 -9.48 3.05
N GLN A 139 7.34 -9.61 4.37
CA GLN A 139 7.09 -10.89 5.02
C GLN A 139 5.71 -11.47 4.67
N GLU A 140 4.66 -10.66 4.70
CA GLU A 140 3.31 -11.09 4.34
C GLU A 140 3.23 -11.51 2.86
N LEU A 141 3.85 -10.73 1.98
CA LEU A 141 3.89 -11.04 0.56
C LEU A 141 4.68 -12.33 0.26
N ALA A 142 5.76 -12.59 0.99
CA ALA A 142 6.56 -13.81 0.84
C ALA A 142 5.74 -15.08 1.15
N VAL A 143 4.79 -15.01 2.09
CA VAL A 143 3.87 -16.13 2.39
C VAL A 143 2.94 -16.39 1.19
N GLU A 144 2.39 -15.35 0.61
CA GLU A 144 1.51 -15.45 -0.58
C GLU A 144 2.26 -15.93 -1.82
N VAL A 145 3.52 -15.53 -1.98
CA VAL A 145 4.40 -16.01 -3.07
C VAL A 145 4.71 -17.50 -2.90
N ALA A 146 5.06 -17.93 -1.68
CA ALA A 146 5.35 -19.33 -1.41
C ALA A 146 4.14 -20.24 -1.69
N ALA A 147 2.93 -19.80 -1.35
CA ALA A 147 1.70 -20.53 -1.64
C ALA A 147 1.43 -20.71 -3.14
N ARG A 148 1.99 -19.82 -3.99
CA ARG A 148 1.85 -19.86 -5.46
C ARG A 148 3.00 -20.54 -6.18
N ASP A 149 4.05 -20.94 -5.48
CA ASP A 149 5.23 -21.58 -6.06
C ASP A 149 5.36 -23.05 -5.59
N PRO A 150 4.40 -23.94 -5.92
CA PRO A 150 4.44 -25.33 -5.46
C PRO A 150 5.60 -26.13 -6.04
N GLY A 151 6.31 -25.60 -7.05
CA GLY A 151 7.53 -26.19 -7.59
C GLY A 151 8.76 -25.99 -6.70
N HIS A 152 8.72 -25.06 -5.74
CA HIS A 152 9.84 -24.73 -4.85
C HIS A 152 9.40 -24.62 -3.37
N PRO A 153 8.69 -25.62 -2.81
CA PRO A 153 8.06 -25.53 -1.49
C PRO A 153 9.09 -25.40 -0.34
N ASP A 154 10.31 -25.91 -0.54
CA ASP A 154 11.41 -25.90 0.43
C ASP A 154 12.42 -24.78 0.16
N GLU A 155 12.07 -23.78 -0.66
CA GLU A 155 12.92 -22.60 -0.91
C GLU A 155 12.34 -21.29 -0.32
N PRO A 156 12.28 -21.13 1.02
CA PRO A 156 11.84 -19.88 1.64
C PRO A 156 12.62 -18.65 1.17
N MET A 157 13.89 -18.83 0.83
CA MET A 157 14.74 -17.77 0.30
C MET A 157 14.22 -17.23 -1.03
N ARG A 158 13.79 -18.11 -1.94
CA ARG A 158 13.25 -17.74 -3.25
C ARG A 158 12.02 -16.85 -3.11
N SER A 159 11.05 -17.27 -2.30
CA SER A 159 9.81 -16.51 -2.08
C SER A 159 10.05 -15.16 -1.41
N ARG A 160 10.96 -15.11 -0.44
CA ARG A 160 11.37 -13.85 0.21
C ARG A 160 12.07 -12.90 -0.75
N VAL A 161 12.98 -13.41 -1.58
CA VAL A 161 13.69 -12.60 -2.58
C VAL A 161 12.71 -12.08 -3.63
N LEU A 162 11.81 -12.91 -4.16
CA LEU A 162 10.78 -12.48 -5.10
C LEU A 162 9.91 -11.35 -4.53
N ALA A 163 9.42 -11.51 -3.30
CA ALA A 163 8.63 -10.48 -2.62
C ALA A 163 9.42 -9.18 -2.42
N ALA A 164 10.66 -9.27 -1.94
CA ALA A 164 11.52 -8.10 -1.72
C ALA A 164 11.88 -7.37 -3.03
N VAL A 165 12.21 -8.12 -4.09
CA VAL A 165 12.50 -7.58 -5.42
C VAL A 165 11.27 -6.89 -5.99
N PHE A 166 10.09 -7.51 -5.91
CA PHE A 166 8.84 -6.89 -6.34
C PHE A 166 8.55 -5.60 -5.58
N MET A 167 8.61 -5.62 -4.24
CA MET A 167 8.37 -4.43 -3.42
C MET A 167 9.36 -3.31 -3.71
N THR A 168 10.62 -3.67 -3.96
CA THR A 168 11.69 -2.74 -4.35
C THR A 168 11.44 -2.15 -5.73
N ALA A 169 11.11 -2.97 -6.72
CA ALA A 169 10.82 -2.51 -8.07
C ALA A 169 9.58 -1.59 -8.06
N LEU A 170 8.50 -2.01 -7.40
CA LEU A 170 7.26 -1.24 -7.30
C LEU A 170 7.47 0.13 -6.65
N ARG A 171 8.17 0.20 -5.51
CA ARG A 171 8.44 1.48 -4.82
C ARG A 171 9.37 2.39 -5.63
N THR A 172 10.36 1.82 -6.32
CA THR A 172 11.30 2.56 -7.17
C THR A 172 10.58 3.16 -8.37
N VAL A 173 9.78 2.37 -9.08
CA VAL A 173 9.02 2.83 -10.25
C VAL A 173 8.01 3.90 -9.88
N PHE A 174 7.27 3.69 -8.79
CA PHE A 174 6.36 4.70 -8.28
C PHE A 174 7.11 5.98 -7.90
N GLY A 175 8.26 5.87 -7.22
CA GLY A 175 9.09 7.01 -6.85
C GLY A 175 9.58 7.80 -8.07
N LEU A 176 10.11 7.12 -9.09
CA LEU A 176 10.58 7.74 -10.33
C LEU A 176 9.44 8.37 -11.14
N TRP A 177 8.31 7.69 -11.24
CA TRP A 177 7.12 8.20 -11.91
C TRP A 177 6.61 9.46 -11.22
N VAL A 178 6.55 9.43 -9.89
CA VAL A 178 6.23 10.59 -9.07
C VAL A 178 7.23 11.69 -9.38
N GLU A 179 8.55 11.43 -9.39
CA GLU A 179 9.64 12.39 -9.66
C GLU A 179 9.57 13.08 -11.03
N GLN A 180 9.11 12.36 -12.05
CA GLN A 180 8.95 12.84 -13.42
C GLN A 180 7.65 13.64 -13.64
N GLY A 181 6.79 13.76 -12.62
CA GLY A 181 5.56 14.55 -12.70
C GLY A 181 4.43 13.89 -13.49
N GLY A 182 4.46 12.56 -13.65
CA GLY A 182 3.32 11.81 -14.20
C GLY A 182 3.17 11.81 -15.73
N GLY A 183 4.27 12.00 -16.48
CA GLY A 183 4.24 12.09 -17.96
C GLY A 183 3.85 10.81 -18.73
N THR A 184 3.57 9.70 -18.06
CA THR A 184 3.06 8.45 -18.65
C THR A 184 2.00 7.89 -17.72
N ALA A 185 1.02 7.12 -18.22
CA ALA A 185 0.05 6.48 -17.33
C ALA A 185 0.75 5.58 -16.30
N LEU A 186 0.40 5.72 -15.02
CA LEU A 186 1.03 4.97 -13.92
C LEU A 186 1.02 3.44 -14.13
N PRO A 187 -0.07 2.80 -14.62
CA PRO A 187 -0.07 1.37 -14.91
C PRO A 187 0.99 0.96 -15.94
N VAL A 188 1.23 1.81 -16.95
CA VAL A 188 2.25 1.57 -17.99
C VAL A 188 3.65 1.67 -17.40
N ALA A 189 3.90 2.68 -16.56
CA ALA A 189 5.19 2.82 -15.88
C ALA A 189 5.47 1.64 -14.94
N VAL A 190 4.46 1.22 -14.16
CA VAL A 190 4.52 0.06 -13.25
C VAL A 190 4.84 -1.21 -14.00
N ARG A 191 4.13 -1.50 -15.10
CA ARG A 191 4.41 -2.66 -15.95
C ARG A 191 5.85 -2.64 -16.46
N ALA A 192 6.26 -1.55 -17.10
CA ALA A 192 7.59 -1.44 -17.69
C ALA A 192 8.72 -1.64 -16.66
N GLY A 193 8.55 -1.11 -15.45
CA GLY A 193 9.56 -1.25 -14.41
C GLY A 193 9.57 -2.63 -13.73
N LEU A 194 8.43 -3.30 -13.62
CA LEU A 194 8.37 -4.70 -13.16
C LEU A 194 8.90 -5.66 -14.23
N ASP A 195 8.63 -5.43 -15.51
CA ASP A 195 9.24 -6.20 -16.59
C ASP A 195 10.78 -6.06 -16.55
N ARG A 196 11.29 -4.85 -16.33
CA ARG A 196 12.74 -4.61 -16.16
C ARG A 196 13.32 -5.34 -14.95
N ALA A 197 12.58 -5.46 -13.86
CA ALA A 197 13.04 -6.19 -12.67
C ALA A 197 13.04 -7.72 -12.85
N ALA A 198 12.34 -8.23 -13.87
CA ALA A 198 12.36 -9.64 -14.26
C ALA A 198 13.52 -10.00 -15.20
N GLU A 199 14.14 -8.99 -15.85
CA GLU A 199 15.29 -9.19 -16.72
C GLU A 199 16.53 -9.60 -15.89
N PRO A 200 17.37 -10.52 -16.39
CA PRO A 200 18.65 -10.82 -15.76
C PRO A 200 19.51 -9.55 -15.65
N PHE A 201 20.11 -9.32 -14.49
CA PHE A 201 20.99 -8.17 -14.27
C PHE A 201 22.40 -8.35 -14.90
N ALA A 202 22.77 -9.56 -15.32
CA ALA A 202 23.96 -9.90 -16.11
C ALA A 202 23.88 -11.34 -16.64
#